data_AF-A0A970FH64-F1
#
_entry.id   AF-A0A970FH64-F1
#
_cell.length_a   1.000
_cell.length_b   1.000
_cell.length_c   1.000
_cell.angle_alpha   90.00
_cell.angle_beta   90.00
_cell.angle_gamma   90.00
#
_symmetry.space_group_name_H-M   'P 1'
#
loop_
_entity.id
_entity.type
_entity.pdbx_description
1 polymer ?
#
loop_
_entity_poly.entity_id
_entity_poly.type
_entity_poly.pdbx_seq_one_letter_code
_entity_poly.pdbx_strand_id
1 'polypeptide(L)' 'MKIEICKGKSPEYKKALLDGVHKALVDCFKIPDYDRIQRLYELDKEKFEISSNKTEERFKVKCVFRGTKS' A
#
# COMPACT_ATOMS: atom_id res chain seq x y z
N MET A 1 6.29 5.77 -1.99
CA MET A 1 5.09 5.31 -1.26
C MET A 1 5.40 4.12 -0.35
N LYS A 2 4.78 4.00 0.83
CA LYS A 2 4.95 2.85 1.75
C LYS A 2 3.66 2.05 1.86
N ILE A 3 3.73 0.74 1.63
CA ILE A 3 2.62 -0.19 1.77
C ILE A 3 3.03 -1.26 2.78
N GLU A 4 2.21 -1.49 3.79
CA GLU A 4 2.44 -2.43 4.87
C GLU A 4 1.33 -3.48 4.84
N ILE A 5 1.70 -4.74 4.63
CA ILE A 5 0.77 -5.88 4.57
C ILE A 5 1.14 -6.91 5.63
N CYS A 6 0.15 -7.72 6.04
CA CYS A 6 0.43 -8.92 6.82
C CYS A 6 1.23 -9.93 5.97
N LYS A 7 2.22 -10.57 6.57
CA LYS A 7 2.96 -11.70 5.98
C LYS A 7 2.02 -12.84 5.58
N GLY A 8 2.46 -13.62 4.59
CA GLY A 8 1.76 -14.83 4.12
C GLY A 8 0.83 -14.62 2.93
N LYS A 9 0.92 -13.47 2.24
CA LYS A 9 0.16 -13.21 1.00
C LYS A 9 0.90 -13.73 -0.23
N SER A 10 0.16 -14.27 -1.20
CA SER A 10 0.70 -14.76 -2.46
C SER A 10 1.36 -13.64 -3.28
N PRO A 11 2.40 -13.93 -4.08
CA PRO A 11 3.04 -12.93 -4.94
C PRO A 11 2.07 -12.26 -5.92
N GLU A 12 1.06 -13.00 -6.41
CA GLU A 12 0.00 -12.47 -7.27
C GLU A 12 -0.83 -11.39 -6.56
N TYR A 13 -1.18 -11.62 -5.29
CA TYR A 13 -1.89 -10.64 -4.46
C TYR A 13 -1.06 -9.37 -4.27
N LYS A 14 0.24 -9.52 -3.99
CA LYS A 14 1.17 -8.37 -3.82
C LYS A 14 1.23 -7.54 -5.11
N LYS A 15 1.32 -8.20 -6.26
CA LYS A 15 1.35 -7.54 -7.57
C LYS A 15 0.05 -6.79 -7.84
N ALA A 16 -1.10 -7.46 -7.68
CA ALA A 16 -2.42 -6.84 -7.87
C ALA A 16 -2.64 -5.62 -6.96
N LEU A 17 -2.17 -5.70 -5.71
CA LEU A 17 -2.22 -4.58 -4.76
C LEU A 17 -1.36 -3.40 -5.24
N LEU A 18 -0.11 -3.65 -5.67
CA LEU A 18 0.80 -2.61 -6.15
C LEU A 18 0.27 -1.93 -7.41
N ASP A 19 -0.22 -2.72 -8.38
CA ASP A 19 -0.81 -2.21 -9.62
C ASP A 19 -2.09 -1.40 -9.35
N GLY A 20 -3.00 -1.89 -8.50
CA GLY A 20 -4.23 -1.19 -8.16
C GLY A 20 -3.96 0.14 -7.46
N VAL A 21 -3.02 0.15 -6.52
CA VAL A 21 -2.57 1.36 -5.84
C VAL A 21 -1.93 2.34 -6.82
N HIS A 22 -1.02 1.86 -7.69
CA HIS A 22 -0.34 2.72 -8.66
C HIS A 22 -1.34 3.36 -9.63
N LYS A 23 -2.30 2.57 -10.13
CA LYS A 23 -3.38 3.08 -10.98
C LYS A 23 -4.19 4.18 -10.28
N ALA A 24 -4.58 3.95 -9.02
CA ALA A 24 -5.30 4.97 -8.24
C ALA A 24 -4.46 6.25 -8.04
N LEU A 25 -3.13 6.14 -7.93
CA LEU A 25 -2.25 7.30 -7.86
C LEU A 25 -2.21 8.08 -9.17
N VAL A 26 -2.04 7.40 -10.31
CA VAL A 26 -2.04 8.03 -11.63
C VAL A 26 -3.39 8.69 -11.90
N ASP A 27 -4.49 8.03 -11.56
CA ASP A 27 -5.85 8.53 -11.80
C ASP A 27 -6.17 9.76 -10.93
N CYS A 28 -5.92 9.69 -9.62
CA CYS A 28 -6.29 10.73 -8.66
C CYS A 28 -5.29 11.90 -8.59
N PHE A 29 -3.99 11.61 -8.66
CA PHE A 29 -2.93 12.60 -8.43
C PHE A 29 -2.19 12.99 -9.71
N LYS A 30 -2.56 12.40 -10.87
CA LYS A 30 -1.92 12.65 -12.16
C LYS A 30 -0.39 12.54 -12.10
N ILE A 31 0.11 11.67 -11.22
CA ILE A 31 1.54 11.38 -11.17
C ILE A 31 1.97 10.71 -12.48
N PRO A 32 3.22 10.88 -12.92
CA PRO A 32 3.70 10.22 -14.10
C PRO A 32 3.62 8.69 -13.96
N ASP A 33 3.22 7.99 -15.01
CA ASP A 33 3.09 6.52 -15.03
C ASP A 33 4.41 5.81 -14.68
N TYR A 34 5.54 6.44 -15.01
CA TYR A 34 6.87 5.92 -14.68
C TYR A 34 7.24 6.08 -13.19
N ASP A 35 6.49 6.86 -12.39
CA ASP A 35 6.73 7.01 -10.95
C ASP A 35 6.11 5.83 -10.18
N ARG A 36 6.82 4.70 -10.24
CA ARG A 36 6.46 3.43 -9.60
C ARG A 36 7.21 3.16 -8.29
N ILE A 37 7.67 4.20 -7.60
CA ILE A 37 8.43 4.01 -6.36
C ILE A 37 7.50 3.63 -5.19
N GLN A 38 7.19 2.34 -5.11
CA GLN A 38 6.39 1.71 -4.07
C GLN A 38 7.27 0.73 -3.28
N ARG A 39 7.24 0.84 -1.94
CA ARG A 39 7.91 -0.11 -1.04
C ARG A 39 6.87 -0.93 -0.30
N LEU A 40 6.90 -2.24 -0.50
CA LEU A 40 6.05 -3.21 0.19
C LEU A 40 6.79 -3.77 1.40
N TYR A 41 6.18 -3.67 2.58
CA TYR A 41 6.70 -4.18 3.83
C TYR A 41 5.75 -5.27 4.34
N GLU A 42 6.30 -6.45 4.57
CA GLU A 42 5.55 -7.57 5.14
C GLU A 42 5.82 -7.62 6.64
N LEU A 43 4.78 -7.35 7.44
CA LEU A 43 4.84 -7.33 8.89
C LEU A 43 4.11 -8.54 9.44
N ASP A 44 4.60 -9.07 10.56
CA ASP A 44 3.90 -10.12 11.31
C ASP A 44 2.58 -9.58 11.86
N LYS A 45 1.59 -10.48 11.97
CA LYS A 45 0.25 -10.13 12.49
C LYS A 45 0.32 -9.49 13.88
N GLU A 46 1.29 -9.90 14.70
CA GLU A 46 1.53 -9.37 16.04
C GLU A 46 1.96 -7.90 16.06
N LYS A 47 2.47 -7.37 14.93
CA LYS A 47 2.81 -5.94 14.78
C LYS A 47 1.61 -5.08 14.42
N PHE A 48 0.45 -5.69 14.14
CA PHE A 48 -0.80 -4.98 13.95
C PHE A 48 -1.58 -5.01 15.27
N GLU A 49 -1.75 -3.84 15.89
CA GLU A 49 -2.65 -3.71 17.02
C GLU A 49 -4.10 -3.79 16.50
N ILE A 50 -4.72 -4.95 16.67
CA ILE A 50 -6.07 -5.24 16.19
C ILE A 50 -7.00 -5.19 17.40
N SER A 51 -7.90 -4.20 17.43
CA SER A 51 -9.08 -4.26 18.31
C SER A 51 -9.91 -5.48 17.91
N SER A 52 -10.24 -6.34 18.87
CA SER A 52 -10.91 -7.66 18.73
C SER A 52 -12.28 -7.68 18.03
N ASN A 53 -12.71 -6.57 17.42
CA ASN A 53 -14.05 -6.38 16.87
C ASN A 53 -14.11 -6.29 15.33
N LYS A 54 -13.02 -6.47 14.57
CA LYS A 54 -13.10 -6.36 13.10
C LYS A 54 -12.19 -7.31 12.32
N THR A 55 -12.67 -7.71 11.13
CA THR A 55 -12.13 -8.64 10.10
C THR A 55 -10.60 -8.77 10.05
N GLU A 56 -10.11 -10.00 9.98
CA GLU A 56 -8.71 -10.42 10.06
C GLU A 56 -7.82 -10.00 8.86
N GLU A 57 -8.42 -9.53 7.76
CA GLU A 57 -7.70 -9.12 6.57
C GLU A 57 -7.59 -7.59 6.48
N ARG A 58 -6.43 -7.06 6.87
CA ARG A 58 -6.10 -5.62 6.75
C ARG A 58 -4.73 -5.41 6.15
N PHE A 59 -4.64 -4.35 5.33
CA PHE A 59 -3.40 -3.79 4.85
C PHE A 59 -3.41 -2.29 5.11
N LYS A 60 -2.24 -1.71 5.39
CA LYS A 60 -2.08 -0.29 5.65
C LYS A 60 -1.28 0.34 4.53
N VAL A 61 -1.86 1.39 3.94
CA VAL A 61 -1.24 2.13 2.86
C VAL A 61 -0.91 3.53 3.35
N LYS A 62 0.38 3.89 3.36
CA LYS A 62 0.84 5.24 3.69
C LYS A 62 1.43 5.90 2.44
N CYS A 63 0.63 6.76 1.82
CA CYS A 63 1.09 7.71 0.82
C CYS A 63 1.64 8.95 1.52
N VAL A 64 2.86 9.35 1.18
CA VAL A 64 3.40 10.66 1.53
C VAL A 64 3.68 11.36 0.21
N PHE A 65 2.92 12.40 -0.08
CA PHE A 65 3.17 13.28 -1.21
C PHE A 65 3.93 14.49 -0.69
N ARG A 66 5.11 14.73 -1.24
CA ARG A 66 5.77 16.03 -1.10
C ARG A 66 5.21 16.93 -2.19
N GLY A 67 4.15 17.67 -1.87
CA GLY A 67 3.67 18.72 -2.76
C GLY A 67 4.67 19.86 -2.78
N THR A 68 5.40 20.04 -3.87
CA THR A 68 5.95 21.35 -4.21
C THR A 68 4.77 22.21 -4.64
N LYS A 69 4.34 23.13 -3.77
CA LYS A 69 3.47 24.24 -4.21
C LYS A 69 4.26 25.01 -5.27
N SER A 70 3.76 25.01 -6.50
CA SER A 70 4.08 26.03 -7.50
C SER A 70 3.28 27.29 -7.22
#